data_AF-A0AAP9DDK5-F1
#
_entry.id   AF-A0AAP9DDK5-F1
#
_cell.length_a   1.000
_cell.length_b   1.000
_cell.length_c   1.000
_cell.angle_alpha   90.00
_cell.angle_beta   90.00
_cell.angle_gamma   90.00
#
_symmetry.space_group_name_H-M   'P 1'
#
loop_
_entity.id
_entity.type
_entity.pdbx_description
1 polymer ?
#
loop_
_entity_poly.entity_id
_entity_poly.type
_entity_poly.pdbx_seq_one_letter_code
_entity_poly.pdbx_strand_id
1 'polypeptide(L)'
;MDLKDEVFDAMLASGQLDEFLDLIDPQKFDEFSRSVFVELRKAVRALESNADKYYNQSEEQISTTISLLLEKSGFHTKSEPSSRGHVDIFVEKDKFKWLIEAKIGYNNQKIFEGLLQLTSRYLNDQRSACLLLYFKKENIKSNFESWKKYIQNKSWMSYAVNENIVDQCELMYGETVIKPDSFCIGNSFLSDAKTTAGEVLDIYNLGVNLHFCPVDSSGRNGKALKKEQAKIYFEHLFHDRKNGSPIDEITLFSKLNDYFEFEK
;
A
#
# COMPACT_ATOMS: atom_id res chain seq x y z
N MET A 1 -26.00 -44.09 -12.37
CA MET A 1 -25.22 -44.18 -11.11
C MET A 1 -24.76 -42.77 -10.85
N ASP A 2 -25.62 -41.99 -10.17
CA ASP A 2 -25.26 -40.64 -9.74
C ASP A 2 -24.19 -40.79 -8.66
N LEU A 3 -22.94 -40.51 -9.00
CA LEU A 3 -22.00 -40.08 -7.99
C LEU A 3 -22.48 -38.70 -7.53
N LYS A 4 -23.34 -38.67 -6.53
CA LYS A 4 -23.40 -37.51 -5.63
C LYS A 4 -22.03 -37.44 -5.00
N ASP A 5 -21.22 -36.54 -5.52
CA ASP A 5 -19.85 -36.35 -5.08
C ASP A 5 -19.95 -35.67 -3.71
N GLU A 6 -19.96 -36.47 -2.64
CA GLU A 6 -20.14 -36.00 -1.26
C GLU A 6 -19.14 -34.91 -0.90
N VAL A 7 -17.98 -34.88 -1.57
CA VAL A 7 -16.99 -33.81 -1.47
C VAL A 7 -17.50 -32.50 -2.09
N PHE A 8 -18.10 -32.55 -3.27
CA PHE A 8 -18.68 -31.39 -3.93
C PHE A 8 -19.90 -30.86 -3.16
N ASP A 9 -20.78 -31.76 -2.67
CA ASP A 9 -21.93 -31.40 -1.85
C ASP A 9 -21.49 -30.82 -0.48
N ALA A 10 -20.41 -31.35 0.12
CA ALA A 10 -19.82 -30.77 1.33
C ALA A 10 -19.16 -29.41 1.07
N MET A 11 -18.49 -29.23 -0.07
CA MET A 11 -17.91 -27.94 -0.47
C MET A 11 -18.99 -26.89 -0.73
N LEU A 12 -20.08 -27.26 -1.40
CA LEU A 12 -21.28 -26.43 -1.58
C LEU A 12 -21.91 -26.04 -0.23
N ALA A 13 -22.14 -27.01 0.66
CA ALA A 13 -22.75 -26.78 1.96
C ALA A 13 -21.87 -25.95 2.91
N SER A 14 -20.55 -26.01 2.73
CA SER A 14 -19.59 -25.25 3.55
C SER A 14 -19.43 -23.78 3.15
N GLY A 15 -19.98 -23.36 2.00
CA GLY A 15 -19.77 -22.02 1.43
C GLY A 15 -18.39 -21.82 0.79
N GLN A 16 -17.47 -22.80 0.88
CA GLN A 16 -16.14 -22.72 0.27
C GLN A 16 -16.19 -22.66 -1.26
N LEU A 17 -17.19 -23.30 -1.88
CA LEU A 17 -17.36 -23.23 -3.33
C LEU A 17 -17.81 -21.84 -3.76
N ASP A 18 -18.72 -21.20 -3.00
CA ASP A 18 -19.17 -19.83 -3.28
C ASP A 18 -18.01 -18.84 -3.09
N GLU A 19 -17.23 -18.94 -2.01
CA GLU A 19 -16.02 -18.11 -1.83
C GLU A 19 -14.98 -18.31 -2.95
N PHE A 20 -14.86 -19.54 -3.46
CA PHE A 20 -13.97 -19.85 -4.58
C PHE A 20 -14.49 -19.31 -5.91
N LEU A 21 -15.80 -19.40 -6.15
CA LEU A 21 -16.44 -18.84 -7.34
C LEU A 21 -16.40 -17.30 -7.31
N ASP A 22 -16.60 -16.68 -6.15
CA ASP A 22 -16.43 -15.24 -5.95
C ASP A 22 -15.01 -14.76 -6.30
N LEU A 23 -14.01 -15.61 -6.05
CA LEU A 23 -12.62 -15.32 -6.42
C LEU A 23 -12.37 -15.41 -7.93
N ILE A 24 -13.02 -16.36 -8.61
CA ILE A 24 -12.79 -16.67 -10.02
C ILE A 24 -13.69 -15.86 -10.97
N ASP A 25 -14.93 -15.58 -10.58
CA ASP A 25 -15.95 -14.92 -11.40
C ASP A 25 -16.88 -14.06 -10.52
N PRO A 26 -16.37 -12.94 -9.96
CA PRO A 26 -17.12 -12.13 -9.02
C PRO A 26 -18.37 -11.53 -9.66
N GLN A 27 -19.54 -11.75 -9.04
CA GLN A 27 -20.82 -11.25 -9.54
C GLN A 27 -21.23 -9.92 -8.90
N LYS A 28 -20.68 -9.62 -7.71
CA LYS A 28 -20.86 -8.38 -6.95
C LYS A 28 -19.54 -7.62 -6.78
N PHE A 29 -19.65 -6.31 -6.57
CA PHE A 29 -18.48 -5.45 -6.37
C PHE A 29 -17.63 -5.87 -5.16
N ASP A 30 -18.27 -6.27 -4.07
CA ASP A 30 -17.55 -6.65 -2.84
C ASP A 30 -16.74 -7.94 -3.06
N GLU A 31 -17.30 -8.91 -3.79
CA GLU A 31 -16.62 -10.15 -4.19
C GLU A 31 -15.42 -9.82 -5.09
N PHE A 32 -15.62 -8.93 -6.08
CA PHE A 32 -14.55 -8.45 -6.94
C PHE A 32 -13.44 -7.76 -6.15
N SER A 33 -13.74 -6.77 -5.31
CA SER A 33 -12.72 -6.05 -4.52
C SER A 33 -11.94 -6.99 -3.58
N ARG A 34 -12.62 -7.97 -2.98
CA ARG A 34 -11.96 -9.01 -2.18
C ARG A 34 -11.04 -9.88 -3.02
N SER A 35 -11.47 -10.29 -4.21
CA SER A 35 -10.64 -11.09 -5.12
C SER A 35 -9.35 -10.35 -5.51
N VAL A 36 -9.46 -9.06 -5.83
CA VAL A 36 -8.29 -8.23 -6.13
C VAL A 36 -7.40 -8.08 -4.91
N PHE A 37 -7.95 -7.87 -3.71
CA PHE A 37 -7.15 -7.76 -2.49
C PHE A 37 -6.39 -9.04 -2.16
N VAL A 38 -7.01 -10.22 -2.35
CA VAL A 38 -6.35 -11.52 -2.16
C VAL A 38 -5.17 -11.70 -3.12
N GLU A 39 -5.35 -11.39 -4.40
CA GLU A 39 -4.28 -11.48 -5.41
C GLU A 39 -3.20 -10.41 -5.18
N LEU A 40 -3.57 -9.20 -4.77
CA LEU A 40 -2.63 -8.15 -4.38
C LEU A 40 -1.74 -8.62 -3.23
N ARG A 41 -2.28 -9.30 -2.23
CA ARG A 41 -1.48 -9.86 -1.13
C ARG A 41 -0.52 -10.95 -1.60
N LYS A 42 -0.90 -11.75 -2.60
CA LYS A 42 0.03 -12.73 -3.22
C LYS A 42 1.15 -12.01 -3.96
N ALA A 43 0.84 -10.95 -4.72
CA ALA A 43 1.84 -10.11 -5.37
C ALA A 43 2.80 -9.48 -4.36
N VAL A 44 2.28 -8.89 -3.28
CA VAL A 44 3.07 -8.33 -2.17
C VAL A 44 4.02 -9.37 -1.59
N ARG A 45 3.54 -10.59 -1.26
CA ARG A 45 4.41 -11.67 -0.75
C ARG A 45 5.52 -12.05 -1.71
N ALA A 46 5.25 -12.04 -3.03
CA ALA A 46 6.26 -12.32 -4.04
C ALA A 46 7.36 -11.25 -4.06
N LEU A 47 6.99 -9.97 -3.92
CA LEU A 47 7.94 -8.86 -3.80
C LEU A 47 8.75 -8.94 -2.50
N GLU A 48 8.10 -9.15 -1.36
CA GLU A 48 8.76 -9.27 -0.05
C GLU A 48 9.77 -10.42 -0.02
N SER A 49 9.44 -11.56 -0.65
CA SER A 49 10.34 -12.71 -0.76
C SER A 49 11.54 -12.47 -1.68
N ASN A 50 11.51 -11.39 -2.47
CA ASN A 50 12.56 -10.95 -3.38
C ASN A 50 13.01 -9.51 -3.06
N ALA A 51 12.91 -9.08 -1.80
CA ALA A 51 13.21 -7.71 -1.40
C ALA A 51 14.63 -7.27 -1.79
N ASP A 52 15.58 -8.22 -1.89
CA ASP A 52 16.94 -8.01 -2.41
C ASP A 52 16.99 -7.41 -3.83
N LYS A 53 15.93 -7.62 -4.63
CA LYS A 53 15.81 -7.09 -6.01
C LYS A 53 15.00 -5.80 -6.08
N TYR A 54 14.13 -5.55 -5.10
CA TYR A 54 13.14 -4.47 -5.14
C TYR A 54 13.43 -3.32 -4.17
N TYR A 55 14.32 -3.48 -3.19
CA TYR A 55 14.55 -2.47 -2.13
C TYR A 55 14.96 -1.09 -2.66
N ASN A 56 15.63 -1.02 -3.81
CA ASN A 56 16.11 0.21 -4.44
C ASN A 56 15.25 0.67 -5.64
N GLN A 57 14.16 -0.03 -5.98
CA GLN A 57 13.27 0.31 -7.09
C GLN A 57 12.38 1.52 -6.74
N SER A 58 11.99 2.31 -7.73
CA SER A 58 11.06 3.44 -7.52
C SER A 58 9.64 2.97 -7.22
N GLU A 59 8.81 3.88 -6.69
CA GLU A 59 7.37 3.66 -6.48
C GLU A 59 6.67 3.19 -7.76
N GLU A 60 6.98 3.81 -8.89
CA GLU A 60 6.46 3.46 -10.22
C GLU A 60 6.89 2.06 -10.68
N GLN A 61 8.17 1.70 -10.50
CA GLN A 61 8.69 0.38 -10.87
C GLN A 61 8.04 -0.74 -10.05
N ILE A 62 7.87 -0.52 -8.75
CA ILE A 62 7.21 -1.46 -7.85
C ILE A 62 5.73 -1.60 -8.23
N SER A 63 5.03 -0.49 -8.45
CA SER A 63 3.61 -0.48 -8.82
C SER A 63 3.38 -1.17 -10.16
N THR A 64 4.22 -0.92 -11.15
CA THR A 64 4.20 -1.63 -12.45
C THR A 64 4.38 -3.14 -12.28
N THR A 65 5.29 -3.57 -11.41
CA THR A 65 5.50 -4.99 -11.12
C THR A 65 4.25 -5.63 -10.51
N ILE A 66 3.59 -4.92 -9.58
CA ILE A 66 2.35 -5.39 -8.96
C ILE A 66 1.21 -5.46 -9.98
N SER A 67 1.07 -4.46 -10.85
CA SER A 67 0.10 -4.47 -11.94
C SER A 67 0.25 -5.71 -12.82
N LEU A 68 1.48 -6.01 -13.26
CA LEU A 68 1.76 -7.21 -14.07
C LEU A 68 1.44 -8.53 -13.33
N LEU A 69 1.65 -8.58 -12.01
CA LEU A 69 1.29 -9.75 -11.21
C LEU A 69 -0.23 -9.91 -11.08
N LEU A 70 -0.98 -8.80 -10.95
CA LEU A 70 -2.43 -8.81 -10.96
C LEU A 70 -2.99 -9.21 -12.33
N GLU A 71 -2.38 -8.74 -13.43
CA GLU A 71 -2.74 -9.16 -14.79
C GLU A 71 -2.56 -10.67 -14.99
N LYS A 72 -1.44 -11.20 -14.49
CA LYS A 72 -1.19 -12.64 -14.51
C LYS A 72 -2.23 -13.45 -13.73
N SER A 73 -2.89 -12.83 -12.74
CA SER A 73 -4.00 -13.43 -11.99
C SER A 73 -5.36 -13.27 -12.68
N GLY A 74 -5.42 -12.75 -13.91
CA GLY A 74 -6.63 -12.68 -14.73
C GLY A 74 -7.42 -11.37 -14.60
N PHE A 75 -6.87 -10.37 -13.92
CA PHE A 75 -7.41 -9.01 -13.96
C PHE A 75 -6.89 -8.25 -15.17
N HIS A 76 -7.59 -7.20 -15.59
CA HIS A 76 -7.05 -6.25 -16.53
C HIS A 76 -6.51 -5.08 -15.72
N THR A 77 -5.23 -4.75 -15.90
CA THR A 77 -4.70 -3.51 -15.36
C THR A 77 -4.48 -2.52 -16.50
N LYS A 78 -4.70 -1.24 -16.21
CA LYS A 78 -4.42 -0.16 -17.16
C LYS A 78 -3.72 0.94 -16.41
N SER A 79 -2.90 1.69 -17.12
CA SER A 79 -2.69 3.09 -16.78
C SER A 79 -3.90 3.84 -17.39
N GLU A 80 -5.04 3.94 -16.69
CA GLU A 80 -6.29 4.45 -17.30
C GLU A 80 -6.23 5.96 -17.70
N PRO A 81 -7.11 6.41 -18.62
CA PRO A 81 -6.98 7.66 -19.36
C PRO A 81 -7.49 8.91 -18.60
N SER A 82 -6.55 9.79 -18.27
CA SER A 82 -6.54 11.25 -18.45
C SER A 82 -7.77 12.14 -18.17
N SER A 83 -8.78 11.76 -17.38
CA SER A 83 -9.87 12.71 -17.07
C SER A 83 -9.72 13.46 -15.73
N ARG A 84 -9.08 12.88 -14.70
CA ARG A 84 -8.91 13.51 -13.36
C ARG A 84 -7.54 13.31 -12.69
N GLY A 85 -6.59 12.70 -13.39
CA GLY A 85 -5.24 12.39 -12.91
C GLY A 85 -4.87 10.91 -13.10
N HIS A 86 -3.66 10.54 -12.72
CA HIS A 86 -3.15 9.17 -12.82
C HIS A 86 -3.21 8.51 -11.44
N VAL A 87 -4.09 7.52 -11.30
CA VAL A 87 -4.01 6.53 -10.22
C VAL A 87 -2.85 5.58 -10.52
N ASP A 88 -2.13 5.14 -9.49
CA ASP A 88 -0.94 4.30 -9.68
C ASP A 88 -1.27 2.92 -10.27
N ILE A 89 -2.34 2.27 -9.79
CA ILE A 89 -2.80 0.99 -10.33
C ILE A 89 -4.33 1.00 -10.43
N PHE A 90 -4.82 0.80 -11.65
CA PHE A 90 -6.23 0.57 -11.95
C PHE A 90 -6.43 -0.91 -12.25
N VAL A 91 -7.42 -1.52 -11.61
CA VAL A 91 -7.77 -2.94 -11.78
C VAL A 91 -9.21 -3.05 -12.25
N GLU A 92 -9.43 -3.82 -13.31
CA GLU A 92 -10.74 -4.02 -13.94
C GLU A 92 -10.99 -5.50 -14.20
N LYS A 93 -12.24 -5.91 -14.00
CA LYS A 93 -12.78 -7.18 -14.46
C LYS A 93 -14.26 -7.02 -14.75
N ASP A 94 -14.64 -7.36 -15.98
CA ASP A 94 -15.99 -7.16 -16.50
C ASP A 94 -16.50 -5.73 -16.30
N LYS A 95 -17.50 -5.54 -15.43
CA LYS A 95 -18.09 -4.23 -15.13
C LYS A 95 -17.50 -3.55 -13.90
N PHE A 96 -16.62 -4.23 -13.16
CA PHE A 96 -16.09 -3.73 -11.89
C PHE A 96 -14.71 -3.09 -12.06
N LYS A 97 -14.49 -2.04 -11.27
CA LYS A 97 -13.27 -1.24 -11.28
C LYS A 97 -12.79 -1.02 -9.84
N TRP A 98 -11.49 -1.17 -9.61
CA TRP A 98 -10.87 -0.94 -8.31
C TRP A 98 -9.59 -0.13 -8.45
N LEU A 99 -9.38 0.76 -7.50
CA LEU A 99 -8.30 1.75 -7.55
C LEU A 99 -7.31 1.47 -6.43
N ILE A 100 -6.02 1.53 -6.76
CA ILE A 100 -4.93 1.40 -5.79
C ILE A 100 -4.01 2.61 -5.96
N GLU A 101 -3.89 3.41 -4.91
CA GLU A 101 -2.87 4.46 -4.80
C GLU A 101 -1.65 3.89 -4.08
N ALA A 102 -0.47 4.03 -4.66
CA ALA A 102 0.77 3.53 -4.11
C ALA A 102 1.62 4.68 -3.54
N LYS A 103 2.21 4.48 -2.36
CA LYS A 103 3.13 5.45 -1.77
C LYS A 103 4.32 4.79 -1.10
N ILE A 104 5.52 5.32 -1.27
CA ILE A 104 6.62 5.02 -0.35
C ILE A 104 6.26 5.60 1.02
N GLY A 105 6.28 4.74 2.05
CA GLY A 105 5.96 5.07 3.44
C GLY A 105 7.05 5.88 4.13
N TYR A 106 7.38 7.06 3.60
CA TYR A 106 8.39 7.95 4.18
C TYR A 106 8.00 8.43 5.57
N ASN A 107 6.77 8.95 5.70
CA ASN A 107 6.15 9.41 6.94
C ASN A 107 4.63 9.54 6.76
N ASN A 108 3.90 9.73 7.86
CA ASN A 108 2.43 9.75 7.86
C ASN A 108 1.82 10.87 7.01
N GLN A 109 2.47 12.04 6.90
CA GLN A 109 1.96 13.13 6.05
C GLN A 109 2.03 12.76 4.56
N LYS A 110 3.11 12.11 4.12
CA LYS A 110 3.23 11.62 2.74
C LYS A 110 2.23 10.51 2.42
N ILE A 111 1.95 9.66 3.39
CA ILE A 111 0.93 8.63 3.26
C ILE A 111 -0.47 9.28 3.19
N PHE A 112 -0.75 10.27 4.04
CA PHE A 112 -2.02 11.00 4.05
C PHE A 112 -2.29 11.76 2.75
N GLU A 113 -1.25 12.34 2.14
CA GLU A 113 -1.35 12.93 0.80
C GLU A 113 -1.80 11.93 -0.27
N GLY A 114 -1.34 10.68 -0.21
CA GLY A 114 -1.85 9.61 -1.08
C GLY A 114 -3.33 9.31 -0.83
N LEU A 115 -3.73 9.22 0.43
CA LEU A 115 -5.13 9.03 0.80
C LEU A 115 -6.02 10.18 0.29
N LEU A 116 -5.55 11.43 0.40
CA LEU A 116 -6.24 12.60 -0.15
C LEU A 116 -6.39 12.51 -1.66
N GLN A 117 -5.35 12.14 -2.40
CA GLN A 117 -5.44 11.96 -3.85
C GLN A 117 -6.50 10.92 -4.22
N LEU A 118 -6.51 9.79 -3.51
CA LEU A 118 -7.46 8.71 -3.73
C LEU A 118 -8.91 9.17 -3.51
N THR A 119 -9.24 9.77 -2.36
CA THR A 119 -10.63 10.13 -2.00
C THR A 119 -11.14 11.44 -2.59
N SER A 120 -10.25 12.35 -3.00
CA SER A 120 -10.65 13.65 -3.55
C SER A 120 -10.65 13.73 -5.07
N ARG A 121 -9.84 12.90 -5.76
CA ARG A 121 -9.67 12.99 -7.22
C ARG A 121 -10.15 11.76 -7.97
N TYR A 122 -9.85 10.56 -7.44
CA TYR A 122 -9.96 9.33 -8.21
C TYR A 122 -11.25 8.57 -7.92
N LEU A 123 -11.65 8.49 -6.67
CA LEU A 123 -12.85 7.77 -6.27
C LEU A 123 -14.11 8.55 -6.64
N ASN A 124 -15.01 7.86 -7.32
CA ASN A 124 -16.32 8.37 -7.69
C ASN A 124 -17.39 7.34 -7.35
N ASP A 125 -17.46 6.25 -8.13
CA ASP A 125 -18.50 5.22 -8.02
C ASP A 125 -18.04 3.93 -7.30
N GLN A 126 -16.77 3.86 -6.89
CA GLN A 126 -16.20 2.71 -6.20
C GLN A 126 -16.57 2.72 -4.71
N ARG A 127 -17.05 1.58 -4.21
CA ARG A 127 -17.38 1.39 -2.78
C ARG A 127 -16.18 1.03 -1.91
N SER A 128 -15.05 0.72 -2.54
CA SER A 128 -13.79 0.49 -1.85
C SER A 128 -12.59 0.79 -2.74
N ALA A 129 -11.42 0.95 -2.11
CA ALA A 129 -10.14 1.17 -2.77
C ALA A 129 -8.98 0.69 -1.90
N CYS A 130 -7.75 0.78 -2.40
CA CYS A 130 -6.56 0.41 -1.63
C CYS A 130 -5.52 1.54 -1.61
N LEU A 131 -4.93 1.76 -0.43
CA LEU A 131 -3.70 2.52 -0.25
C LEU A 131 -2.57 1.51 0.01
N LEU A 132 -1.63 1.42 -0.93
CA LEU A 132 -0.54 0.45 -0.93
C LEU A 132 0.77 1.14 -0.55
N LEU A 133 1.41 0.68 0.53
CA LEU A 133 2.49 1.39 1.20
C LEU A 133 3.80 0.60 1.14
N TYR A 134 4.80 1.15 0.44
CA TYR A 134 6.12 0.53 0.32
C TYR A 134 7.06 1.02 1.44
N PHE A 135 7.49 0.12 2.33
CA PHE A 135 8.42 0.45 3.40
C PHE A 135 9.81 -0.11 3.09
N LYS A 136 10.78 0.79 2.95
CA LYS A 136 12.20 0.45 2.68
C LYS A 136 13.10 0.59 3.91
N LYS A 137 12.58 1.20 4.98
CA LYS A 137 13.22 1.30 6.30
C LYS A 137 12.91 0.06 7.15
N GLU A 138 13.78 -0.18 8.12
CA GLU A 138 13.58 -1.20 9.14
C GLU A 138 12.29 -0.97 9.94
N ASN A 139 11.87 -2.01 10.68
CA ASN A 139 10.73 -1.96 11.59
C ASN A 139 9.42 -1.50 10.93
N ILE A 140 9.07 -2.14 9.80
CA ILE A 140 7.79 -1.92 9.10
C ILE A 140 6.59 -1.97 10.05
N LYS A 141 6.58 -2.88 11.02
CA LYS A 141 5.47 -3.01 11.98
C LYS A 141 5.25 -1.70 12.73
N SER A 142 6.30 -1.09 13.27
CA SER A 142 6.19 0.19 13.96
C SER A 142 5.78 1.32 13.02
N ASN A 143 6.34 1.37 11.81
CA ASN A 143 6.02 2.42 10.83
C ASN A 143 4.56 2.32 10.35
N PHE A 144 4.07 1.12 10.08
CA PHE A 144 2.70 0.89 9.64
C PHE A 144 1.69 1.10 10.78
N GLU A 145 2.00 0.69 12.01
CA GLU A 145 1.17 0.99 13.19
C GLU A 145 1.14 2.50 13.51
N SER A 146 2.22 3.24 13.22
CA SER A 146 2.23 4.70 13.31
C SER A 146 1.23 5.33 12.35
N TRP A 147 1.14 4.82 11.10
CA TRP A 147 0.13 5.26 10.13
C TRP A 147 -1.29 4.97 10.62
N LYS A 148 -1.55 3.75 11.10
CA LYS A 148 -2.85 3.38 11.67
C LYS A 148 -3.28 4.33 12.79
N LYS A 149 -2.37 4.61 13.74
CA LYS A 149 -2.60 5.56 14.84
C LYS A 149 -2.82 6.99 14.36
N TYR A 150 -2.11 7.40 13.30
CA TYR A 150 -2.25 8.73 12.73
C TYR A 150 -3.67 9.00 12.23
N ILE A 151 -4.29 8.03 11.56
CA ILE A 151 -5.69 8.08 11.15
C ILE A 151 -6.62 8.01 12.36
N GLN A 152 -6.45 7.01 13.23
CA GLN A 152 -7.31 6.80 14.41
C GLN A 152 -7.39 8.02 15.34
N ASN A 153 -6.25 8.69 15.54
CA ASN A 153 -6.14 9.82 16.46
C ASN A 153 -6.39 11.17 15.78
N LYS A 154 -6.89 11.19 14.53
CA LYS A 154 -7.05 12.40 13.72
C LYS A 154 -5.80 13.28 13.67
N SER A 155 -4.61 12.68 13.69
CA SER A 155 -3.34 13.42 13.69
C SER A 155 -3.09 14.15 12.35
N TRP A 156 -3.91 13.86 11.33
CA TRP A 156 -4.00 14.64 10.10
C TRP A 156 -4.54 16.06 10.29
N MET A 157 -5.20 16.38 11.41
CA MET A 157 -5.77 17.71 11.66
C MET A 157 -4.70 18.81 11.58
N SER A 158 -3.52 18.60 12.15
CA SER A 158 -2.43 19.58 12.08
C SER A 158 -1.95 19.82 10.64
N TYR A 159 -1.94 18.77 9.82
CA TYR A 159 -1.64 18.90 8.40
C TYR A 159 -2.72 19.71 7.68
N ALA A 160 -3.99 19.37 7.90
CA ALA A 160 -5.12 20.03 7.27
C ALA A 160 -5.23 21.53 7.63
N VAL A 161 -4.89 21.91 8.87
CA VAL A 161 -4.79 23.31 9.30
C VAL A 161 -3.70 24.05 8.52
N ASN A 162 -2.50 23.45 8.42
CA ASN A 162 -1.37 24.08 7.74
C ASN A 162 -1.63 24.27 6.24
N GLU A 163 -2.32 23.34 5.61
CA GLU A 163 -2.66 23.39 4.19
C GLU A 163 -4.01 24.07 3.89
N ASN A 164 -4.71 24.56 4.92
CA ASN A 164 -6.01 25.23 4.80
C ASN A 164 -7.09 24.38 4.10
N ILE A 165 -7.18 23.09 4.48
CA ILE A 165 -8.13 22.10 3.95
C ILE A 165 -8.92 21.36 5.05
N VAL A 166 -9.09 21.99 6.22
CA VAL A 166 -9.73 21.37 7.41
C VAL A 166 -11.14 20.89 7.11
N ASP A 167 -11.96 21.72 6.46
CA ASP A 167 -13.36 21.39 6.20
C ASP A 167 -13.51 20.16 5.30
N GLN A 168 -12.66 20.03 4.28
CA GLN A 168 -12.64 18.88 3.38
C GLN A 168 -12.15 17.62 4.12
N CYS A 169 -11.10 17.74 4.93
CA CYS A 169 -10.59 16.60 5.69
C CYS A 169 -11.56 16.15 6.80
N GLU A 170 -12.27 17.05 7.48
CA GLU A 170 -13.28 16.67 8.48
C GLU A 170 -14.48 16.00 7.80
N LEU A 171 -14.90 16.46 6.62
CA LEU A 171 -15.93 15.78 5.82
C LEU A 171 -15.50 14.35 5.46
N MET A 172 -14.26 14.16 4.99
CA MET A 172 -13.79 12.86 4.48
C MET A 172 -13.36 11.89 5.58
N TYR A 173 -12.78 12.38 6.68
CA TYR A 173 -12.10 11.55 7.68
C TYR A 173 -12.46 11.87 9.13
N GLY A 174 -13.31 12.86 9.38
CA GLY A 174 -13.73 13.25 10.73
C GLY A 174 -14.45 12.14 11.50
N GLU A 175 -15.05 11.19 10.79
CA GLU A 175 -15.75 10.05 11.38
C GLU A 175 -15.05 8.72 11.07
N THR A 176 -13.81 8.73 10.55
CA THR A 176 -13.12 7.50 10.15
C THR A 176 -12.95 6.53 11.31
N VAL A 177 -13.33 5.28 11.07
CA VAL A 177 -13.19 4.15 11.98
C VAL A 177 -12.35 3.06 11.32
N ILE A 178 -11.46 2.44 12.12
CA ILE A 178 -10.79 1.21 11.72
C ILE A 178 -11.75 0.04 11.90
N LYS A 179 -12.03 -0.67 10.82
CA LYS A 179 -12.97 -1.80 10.80
C LYS A 179 -12.23 -3.12 10.97
N PRO A 180 -12.81 -4.09 11.69
CA PRO A 180 -12.33 -5.47 11.64
C PRO A 180 -12.64 -6.05 10.25
N ASP A 181 -11.65 -6.71 9.66
CA ASP A 181 -11.81 -7.43 8.40
C ASP A 181 -10.90 -8.66 8.41
N SER A 182 -11.45 -9.83 8.09
CA SER A 182 -10.73 -11.11 8.17
C SER A 182 -9.63 -11.25 7.13
N PHE A 183 -9.68 -10.47 6.05
CA PHE A 183 -8.65 -10.46 5.01
C PHE A 183 -7.50 -9.51 5.36
N CYS A 184 -7.70 -8.57 6.28
CA CYS A 184 -6.66 -7.69 6.80
C CYS A 184 -5.81 -8.38 7.87
N ILE A 185 -4.69 -8.98 7.48
CA ILE A 185 -3.74 -9.68 8.36
C ILE A 185 -2.32 -9.15 8.13
N GLY A 186 -1.58 -8.95 9.22
CA GLY A 186 -0.19 -8.48 9.19
C GLY A 186 -0.14 -6.96 9.09
N ASN A 187 0.68 -6.42 8.17
CA ASN A 187 0.74 -4.98 7.91
C ASN A 187 -0.45 -4.54 7.04
N SER A 188 -1.67 -4.75 7.52
CA SER A 188 -2.87 -4.27 6.83
C SER A 188 -4.01 -3.97 7.78
N PHE A 189 -4.84 -2.99 7.44
CA PHE A 189 -6.10 -2.70 8.13
C PHE A 189 -7.13 -2.09 7.18
N LEU A 190 -8.40 -2.22 7.52
CA LEU A 190 -9.51 -1.56 6.82
C LEU A 190 -9.92 -0.31 7.58
N SER A 191 -10.15 0.79 6.88
CA SER A 191 -10.73 2.03 7.43
C SER A 191 -11.80 2.56 6.50
N ASP A 192 -12.83 3.21 7.00
CA ASP A 192 -13.70 3.99 6.12
C ASP A 192 -13.17 5.40 5.86
N ALA A 193 -13.65 5.96 4.75
CA ALA A 193 -13.52 7.36 4.41
C ALA A 193 -14.78 7.80 3.68
N LYS A 194 -14.90 9.11 3.46
CA LYS A 194 -15.88 9.67 2.54
C LYS A 194 -15.19 10.30 1.34
N THR A 195 -15.85 10.29 0.17
CA THR A 195 -15.46 11.13 -0.96
C THR A 195 -15.78 12.60 -0.66
N THR A 196 -15.34 13.51 -1.53
CA THR A 196 -15.73 14.93 -1.46
C THR A 196 -17.23 15.16 -1.64
N ALA A 197 -17.97 14.17 -2.18
CA ALA A 197 -19.43 14.19 -2.27
C ALA A 197 -20.12 13.65 -0.99
N GLY A 198 -19.36 13.14 -0.02
CA GLY A 198 -19.87 12.58 1.23
C GLY A 198 -20.25 11.09 1.16
N GLU A 199 -19.97 10.42 0.04
CA GLU A 199 -20.24 8.99 -0.13
C GLU A 199 -19.25 8.17 0.69
N VAL A 200 -19.76 7.22 1.49
CA VAL A 200 -18.94 6.36 2.35
C VAL A 200 -18.37 5.21 1.55
N LEU A 201 -17.08 4.92 1.76
CA LEU A 201 -16.39 3.80 1.15
C LEU A 201 -15.35 3.19 2.11
N ASP A 202 -14.85 2.01 1.75
CA ASP A 202 -13.79 1.33 2.48
C ASP A 202 -12.41 1.49 1.83
N ILE A 203 -11.39 1.79 2.63
CA ILE A 203 -10.00 1.90 2.22
C ILE A 203 -9.19 0.77 2.86
N TYR A 204 -8.73 -0.16 2.04
CA TYR A 204 -7.75 -1.15 2.43
C TYR A 204 -6.37 -0.49 2.51
N ASN A 205 -5.76 -0.51 3.68
CA ASN A 205 -4.38 -0.07 3.86
C ASN A 205 -3.50 -1.31 3.89
N LEU A 206 -2.52 -1.41 2.97
CA LEU A 206 -1.65 -2.59 2.86
C LEU A 206 -0.18 -2.16 2.81
N GLY A 207 0.61 -2.60 3.77
CA GLY A 207 2.06 -2.38 3.84
C GLY A 207 2.86 -3.51 3.19
N VAL A 208 3.88 -3.14 2.43
CA VAL A 208 4.85 -4.02 1.76
C VAL A 208 6.22 -3.82 2.39
N ASN A 209 6.81 -4.91 2.88
CA ASN A 209 8.16 -4.89 3.44
C ASN A 209 9.23 -5.07 2.35
N LEU A 210 9.81 -3.96 1.90
CA LEU A 210 10.93 -3.95 0.96
C LEU A 210 12.26 -3.60 1.62
N HIS A 211 12.32 -3.60 2.95
CA HIS A 211 13.57 -3.40 3.65
C HIS A 211 14.50 -4.60 3.43
N PHE A 212 15.68 -4.33 2.88
CA PHE A 212 16.71 -5.34 2.67
C PHE A 212 18.08 -4.84 3.12
N CYS A 213 18.51 -5.26 4.31
CA CYS A 213 19.82 -4.93 4.88
C CYS A 213 20.40 -6.16 5.61
N PRO A 214 20.98 -7.14 4.88
CA PRO A 214 21.57 -8.32 5.48
C PRO A 214 22.71 -7.97 6.45
N VAL A 215 22.75 -8.65 7.60
CA VAL A 215 23.73 -8.43 8.69
C VAL A 215 24.80 -9.53 8.78
N ASP A 216 24.62 -10.62 8.04
CA ASP A 216 25.59 -11.70 7.97
C ASP A 216 26.86 -11.26 7.20
N SER A 217 27.97 -11.98 7.38
CA SER A 217 29.26 -11.60 6.81
C SER A 217 29.29 -11.61 5.28
N SER A 218 28.44 -12.42 4.64
CA SER A 218 28.38 -12.52 3.18
C SER A 218 27.57 -11.38 2.54
N GLY A 219 26.57 -10.85 3.26
CA GLY A 219 25.73 -9.76 2.77
C GLY A 219 26.13 -8.34 3.24
N ARG A 220 26.59 -8.16 4.49
CA ARG A 220 26.69 -6.82 5.13
C ARG A 220 27.71 -5.87 4.53
N ASN A 221 28.69 -6.39 3.80
CA ASN A 221 29.83 -5.62 3.29
C ASN A 221 29.76 -5.32 1.79
N GLY A 222 28.63 -5.65 1.13
CA GLY A 222 28.44 -5.36 -0.28
C GLY A 222 28.54 -3.86 -0.57
N LYS A 223 29.49 -3.47 -1.42
CA LYS A 223 29.73 -2.07 -1.78
C LYS A 223 28.51 -1.40 -2.41
N ALA A 224 27.90 -2.07 -3.38
CA ALA A 224 26.67 -1.59 -4.04
C ALA A 224 25.52 -1.46 -3.02
N LEU A 225 25.35 -2.44 -2.15
CA LEU A 225 24.34 -2.42 -1.11
C LEU A 225 24.52 -1.22 -0.16
N LYS A 226 25.73 -0.96 0.34
CA LYS A 226 26.01 0.20 1.21
C LYS A 226 25.63 1.52 0.55
N LYS A 227 26.01 1.69 -0.72
CA LYS A 227 25.68 2.89 -1.48
C LYS A 227 24.16 3.06 -1.65
N GLU A 228 23.44 2.01 -1.98
CA GLU A 228 21.97 2.06 -2.10
C GLU A 228 21.27 2.29 -0.74
N GLN A 229 21.76 1.68 0.34
CA GLN A 229 21.25 1.94 1.69
C GLN A 229 21.48 3.40 2.12
N ALA A 230 22.62 3.99 1.75
CA ALA A 230 22.87 5.41 1.96
C ALA A 230 21.89 6.29 1.15
N LYS A 231 21.62 5.94 -0.11
CA LYS A 231 20.62 6.64 -0.94
C LYS A 231 19.24 6.61 -0.29
N ILE A 232 18.75 5.44 0.13
CA ILE A 232 17.47 5.29 0.83
C ILE A 232 17.44 6.14 2.09
N TYR A 233 18.52 6.12 2.88
CA TYR A 233 18.65 6.98 4.06
C TYR A 233 18.49 8.47 3.71
N PHE A 234 19.15 8.96 2.66
CA PHE A 234 19.03 10.37 2.25
C PHE A 234 17.65 10.75 1.75
N GLU A 235 16.99 9.87 0.99
CA GLU A 235 15.59 10.08 0.55
C GLU A 235 14.68 10.27 1.76
N HIS A 236 14.80 9.39 2.76
CA HIS A 236 14.04 9.53 3.98
C HIS A 236 14.42 10.77 4.80
N LEU A 237 15.71 11.07 4.96
CA LEU A 237 16.17 12.26 5.69
C LEU A 237 15.62 13.54 5.08
N PHE A 238 15.55 13.62 3.74
CA PHE A 238 14.95 14.75 3.04
C PHE A 238 13.48 14.95 3.43
N HIS A 239 12.72 13.86 3.49
CA HIS A 239 11.31 13.90 3.90
C HIS A 239 11.12 14.19 5.39
N ASP A 240 11.98 13.66 6.25
CA ASP A 240 11.93 13.87 7.70
C ASP A 240 12.31 15.33 8.07
N ARG A 241 13.28 15.92 7.35
CA ARG A 241 13.72 17.32 7.55
C ARG A 241 12.63 18.33 7.21
N LYS A 242 11.83 18.09 6.17
CA LYS A 242 10.66 18.93 5.86
C LYS A 242 9.67 19.00 7.02
N ASN A 243 9.69 18.01 7.91
CA ASN A 243 8.82 17.88 9.07
C ASN A 243 9.52 18.29 10.38
N GLY A 244 10.71 18.87 10.32
CA GLY A 244 11.42 19.41 11.49
C GLY A 244 12.13 18.38 12.38
N SER A 245 12.34 17.15 11.91
CA SER A 245 13.08 16.14 12.68
C SER A 245 14.58 16.49 12.79
N PRO A 246 15.20 16.30 13.97
CA PRO A 246 16.62 16.55 14.15
C PRO A 246 17.48 15.58 13.33
N ILE A 247 18.67 16.01 12.95
CA ILE A 247 19.63 15.21 12.19
C ILE A 247 20.63 14.59 13.15
N ASP A 248 20.80 13.28 13.09
CA ASP A 248 21.94 12.61 13.69
C ASP A 248 23.16 12.78 12.78
N GLU A 249 24.06 13.70 13.16
CA GLU A 249 25.26 14.03 12.40
C GLU A 249 26.19 12.82 12.23
N ILE A 250 26.32 11.96 13.24
CA ILE A 250 27.20 10.78 13.17
C ILE A 250 26.70 9.82 12.10
N THR A 251 25.39 9.54 12.11
CA THR A 251 24.76 8.69 11.08
C THR A 251 24.85 9.34 9.70
N LEU A 252 24.62 10.66 9.60
CA LEU A 252 24.72 11.40 8.35
C LEU A 252 26.12 11.28 7.73
N PHE A 253 27.19 11.56 8.50
CA PHE A 253 28.56 11.45 8.01
C PHE A 253 28.93 10.02 7.60
N SER A 254 28.49 9.03 8.38
CA SER A 254 28.67 7.62 8.02
C SER A 254 28.04 7.28 6.67
N LYS A 255 26.79 7.73 6.43
CA LYS A 255 26.10 7.49 5.16
C LYS A 255 26.65 8.29 3.99
N LEU A 256 27.18 9.49 4.24
CA LEU A 256 27.92 10.27 3.25
C LEU A 256 29.18 9.52 2.80
N ASN A 257 29.92 8.91 3.73
CA ASN A 257 31.06 8.07 3.39
C ASN A 257 30.66 6.80 2.63
N ASP A 258 29.58 6.11 3.05
CA ASP A 258 29.04 4.94 2.34
C ASP A 258 28.68 5.26 0.87
N TYR A 259 28.23 6.49 0.59
CA TYR A 259 27.78 6.91 -0.75
C TYR A 259 28.89 7.47 -1.65
N PHE A 260 29.77 8.32 -1.10
CA PHE A 260 30.83 9.02 -1.85
C PHE A 260 32.19 8.33 -1.75
N GLU A 261 32.40 7.43 -0.79
CA GLU A 261 33.65 6.70 -0.58
C GLU A 261 34.84 7.64 -0.28
N PHE A 262 34.70 8.55 0.69
CA PHE A 262 35.72 9.54 1.03
C PHE A 262 37.00 8.92 1.62
N GLU A 263 36.89 7.79 2.35
CA GLU A 263 38.02 7.07 2.95
C GLU A 263 38.58 5.98 2.01
N LYS A 264 39.18 6.39 0.89
CA LYS A 264 40.03 5.51 0.05
C LYS A 264 41.49 5.88 0.12
#